data_AF-A0A2C9JVE9-F1
#
_entry.id   AF-A0A2C9JVE9-F1
#
_cell.length_a   1.000
_cell.length_b   1.000
_cell.length_c   1.000
_cell.angle_alpha   90.00
_cell.angle_beta   90.00
_cell.angle_gamma   90.00
#
_symmetry.space_group_name_H-M   'P 1'
#
loop_
_entity.id
_entity.type
_entity.pdbx_description
1 polymer ?
#
loop_
_entity_poly.entity_id
_entity_poly.type
_entity_poly.pdbx_seq_one_letter_code
_entity_poly.pdbx_strand_id
1 'polypeptide(L)'
;MAAPDVQNIEIQKSLYEELSEVRRKNLEDTAWAGSLTVKDDGLTLNKKERFPSRYKMGRRDPKTIERANLLNVSKLLIKEIIDSSLAHGRMLDDDYIPLQQFFVVLEHVVRHGLKPKKGILSSKKEFWWVLECIEKIAPEAAEITTSVREMPNIRTPLGRARAWLRLALMQKSLADYFKLIIEKRDNFLVDFYEPGAFLLEEEGVVIAGLLVGLNVLDCNLCIKGEDLDQPMGVIDFSLYMKDGKYSDSPEDDRGEGDSKMATILDQKNYLEELNRHLNATVANLQQKLEQVQADNCLMKEDLAIAKNTIITLQAEMEALKSEKDSASTDYQKQIEAAKQDIDTERETYMTSRAGLDSMYAEAKKQLDEETKLRLDVEKELELQISMKTEMEMALRLLEKDIHEKQDTVISLRKQLDDIKTINLDLYNKLQTE
;
A
#
# COMPACT_ATOMS: atom_id res chain seq x y z
N MET A 1 33.96 -6.90 60.31
CA MET A 1 32.80 -7.74 60.70
C MET A 1 31.57 -6.85 60.69
N ALA A 2 30.81 -6.89 59.61
CA ALA A 2 29.52 -6.20 59.50
C ALA A 2 28.42 -7.27 59.58
N ALA A 3 27.46 -7.07 60.49
CA ALA A 3 26.33 -7.98 60.70
C ALA A 3 25.35 -7.89 59.51
N PRO A 4 24.70 -8.98 59.08
CA PRO A 4 23.66 -8.90 58.06
C PRO A 4 22.37 -8.32 58.66
N ASP A 5 21.72 -7.43 57.90
CA ASP A 5 20.46 -6.77 58.23
C ASP A 5 19.33 -7.78 58.51
N VAL A 6 18.95 -7.85 59.78
CA VAL A 6 17.89 -8.72 60.34
C VAL A 6 16.55 -8.51 59.63
N GLN A 7 16.32 -7.32 59.06
CA GLN A 7 15.08 -6.94 58.39
C GLN A 7 14.85 -7.68 57.06
N ASN A 8 15.92 -8.14 56.39
CA ASN A 8 15.80 -8.88 55.12
C ASN A 8 15.46 -10.36 55.35
N ILE A 9 15.91 -10.94 56.47
CA ILE A 9 15.61 -12.32 56.88
C ILE A 9 14.14 -12.46 57.30
N GLU A 10 13.58 -11.42 57.91
CA GLU A 10 12.20 -11.41 58.40
C GLU A 10 11.18 -11.31 57.24
N ILE A 11 11.51 -10.55 56.20
CA ILE A 11 10.73 -10.49 54.95
C ILE A 11 10.79 -11.83 54.20
N GLN A 12 11.95 -12.48 54.17
CA GLN A 12 12.11 -13.81 53.56
C GLN A 12 11.31 -14.90 54.28
N LYS A 13 11.21 -14.85 55.62
CA LYS A 13 10.38 -15.79 56.39
C LYS A 13 8.89 -15.59 56.15
N SER A 14 8.44 -14.34 56.11
CA SER A 14 7.03 -14.00 55.85
C SER A 14 6.57 -14.48 54.46
N LEU A 15 7.40 -14.32 53.43
CA LEU A 15 7.12 -14.83 52.08
C LEU A 15 7.09 -16.36 52.01
N TYR A 16 7.94 -17.03 52.79
CA TYR A 16 7.96 -18.50 52.83
C TYR A 16 6.73 -19.08 53.53
N GLU A 17 6.24 -18.41 54.58
CA GLU A 17 5.01 -18.79 55.28
C GLU A 17 3.77 -18.59 54.41
N GLU A 18 3.64 -17.45 53.72
CA GLU A 18 2.53 -17.19 52.77
C GLU A 18 2.50 -18.22 51.64
N LEU A 19 3.65 -18.55 51.05
CA LEU A 19 3.74 -19.59 50.01
C LEU A 19 3.41 -20.99 50.53
N SER A 20 3.67 -21.27 51.81
CA SER A 20 3.32 -22.55 52.45
C SER A 20 1.82 -22.69 52.73
N GLU A 21 1.12 -21.59 53.02
CA GLU A 21 -0.32 -21.58 53.26
C GLU A 21 -1.13 -21.74 51.97
N VAL A 22 -0.69 -21.11 50.88
CA VAL A 22 -1.29 -21.32 49.55
C VAL A 22 -1.14 -22.78 49.11
N ARG A 23 -0.03 -23.42 49.44
CA ARG A 23 0.20 -24.85 49.16
C ARG A 23 -0.71 -25.77 49.99
N ARG A 24 -1.03 -25.38 51.23
CA ARG A 24 -1.88 -26.16 52.14
C ARG A 24 -3.36 -26.12 51.73
N LYS A 25 -3.87 -24.94 51.36
CA LYS A 25 -5.24 -24.77 50.86
C LYS A 25 -5.52 -25.60 49.59
N ASN A 26 -4.55 -25.69 48.69
CA ASN A 26 -4.69 -26.48 47.45
C ASN A 26 -4.69 -28.00 47.67
N LEU A 27 -4.24 -28.50 48.83
CA LEU A 27 -4.32 -29.94 49.14
C LEU A 27 -5.69 -30.33 49.75
N GLU A 28 -6.32 -29.45 50.51
CA GLU A 28 -7.60 -29.75 51.18
C GLU A 28 -8.78 -29.87 50.20
N ASP A 29 -8.77 -29.13 49.09
CA ASP A 29 -9.82 -29.19 48.06
C ASP A 29 -9.82 -30.48 47.20
N THR A 30 -8.88 -31.41 47.43
CA THR A 30 -8.77 -32.68 46.67
C THR A 30 -9.27 -33.93 47.41
N ALA A 31 -9.78 -33.79 48.64
CA ALA A 31 -10.30 -34.93 49.41
C ALA A 31 -11.81 -35.17 49.15
N TRP A 32 -12.12 -36.03 48.19
CA TRP A 32 -13.51 -36.44 47.90
C TRP A 32 -14.03 -37.44 48.94
N ALA A 33 -15.01 -37.02 49.75
CA ALA A 33 -15.75 -37.88 50.69
C ALA A 33 -16.90 -38.60 49.96
N GLY A 34 -16.87 -39.94 49.95
CA GLY A 34 -17.95 -40.78 49.44
C GLY A 34 -18.43 -41.78 50.50
N SER A 35 -19.53 -41.44 51.18
CA SER A 35 -20.24 -42.34 52.11
C SER A 35 -21.18 -43.26 51.32
N LEU A 36 -21.07 -44.58 51.52
CA LEU A 36 -22.03 -45.57 50.98
C LEU A 36 -23.21 -45.76 51.95
N THR A 37 -24.44 -45.66 51.44
CA THR A 37 -25.63 -46.23 52.07
C THR A 37 -26.30 -47.20 51.11
N VAL A 38 -26.50 -48.43 51.58
CA VAL A 38 -27.19 -49.53 50.88
C VAL A 38 -28.68 -49.49 51.21
N LYS A 39 -29.55 -49.64 50.21
CA LYS A 39 -30.88 -50.25 50.37
C LYS A 39 -31.27 -51.06 49.13
N ASP A 40 -31.79 -52.24 49.44
CA ASP A 40 -32.35 -53.28 48.59
C ASP A 40 -33.69 -52.89 47.92
N ASP A 41 -33.93 -53.59 46.79
CA ASP A 41 -35.19 -54.21 46.35
C ASP A 41 -35.74 -53.81 44.96
N GLY A 42 -35.88 -54.83 44.09
CA GLY A 42 -36.90 -54.90 43.04
C GLY A 42 -36.41 -54.97 41.58
N LEU A 43 -36.36 -56.17 41.01
CA LEU A 43 -36.12 -56.43 39.58
C LEU A 43 -37.27 -55.91 38.68
N THR A 44 -36.92 -55.15 37.64
CA THR A 44 -37.58 -55.26 36.31
C THR A 44 -36.53 -55.15 35.21
N LEU A 45 -36.47 -56.18 34.36
CA LEU A 45 -35.50 -56.35 33.28
C LEU A 45 -35.97 -55.59 32.02
N ASN A 46 -35.36 -54.45 31.68
CA ASN A 46 -35.32 -53.99 30.28
C ASN A 46 -34.27 -52.90 30.00
N LYS A 47 -33.70 -52.98 28.78
CA LYS A 47 -32.68 -52.15 28.13
C LYS A 47 -31.21 -52.41 28.51
N LYS A 48 -30.44 -52.74 27.46
CA LYS A 48 -28.96 -52.75 27.41
C LYS A 48 -28.40 -51.40 27.85
N GLU A 49 -28.11 -51.25 29.13
CA GLU A 49 -27.14 -50.26 29.60
C GLU A 49 -25.74 -50.88 29.46
N ARG A 50 -24.93 -50.25 28.62
CA ARG A 50 -23.50 -50.55 28.52
C ARG A 50 -22.87 -50.13 29.85
N PHE A 51 -22.14 -51.06 30.47
CA PHE A 51 -21.33 -50.87 31.67
C PHE A 51 -20.58 -49.52 31.67
N PRO A 52 -20.48 -48.83 32.82
CA PRO A 52 -19.70 -47.61 32.94
C PRO A 52 -18.21 -47.97 32.83
N SER A 53 -17.58 -47.55 31.73
CA SER A 53 -16.14 -47.60 31.58
C SER A 53 -15.51 -46.66 32.62
N ARG A 54 -15.02 -47.24 33.72
CA ARG A 54 -14.02 -46.61 34.57
C ARG A 54 -12.80 -46.27 33.70
N TYR A 55 -12.26 -45.08 33.92
CA TYR A 55 -11.08 -44.47 33.30
C TYR A 55 -11.26 -43.83 31.92
N LYS A 56 -12.10 -42.79 31.84
CA LYS A 56 -11.74 -41.60 31.06
C LYS A 56 -11.07 -40.61 32.02
N MET A 57 -9.77 -40.77 32.22
CA MET A 57 -8.96 -39.68 32.79
C MET A 57 -9.08 -38.52 31.79
N GLY A 58 -9.69 -37.40 32.22
CA GLY A 58 -9.97 -36.27 31.35
C GLY A 58 -8.70 -35.84 30.63
N ARG A 59 -8.72 -35.83 29.29
CA ARG A 59 -7.67 -35.17 28.52
C ARG A 59 -7.70 -33.69 28.96
N ARG A 60 -6.71 -33.27 29.75
CA ARG A 60 -6.56 -31.86 30.13
C ARG A 60 -6.48 -31.05 28.84
N ASP A 61 -7.15 -29.90 28.83
CA ASP A 61 -7.19 -29.01 27.68
C ASP A 61 -5.76 -28.70 27.20
N PRO A 62 -5.43 -28.87 25.92
CA PRO A 62 -4.07 -28.65 25.41
C PRO A 62 -3.47 -27.29 25.77
N LYS A 63 -4.29 -26.21 25.79
CA LYS A 63 -3.79 -24.89 26.18
C LYS A 63 -3.39 -24.84 27.65
N THR A 64 -4.14 -25.49 28.53
CA THR A 64 -3.78 -25.59 29.95
C THR A 64 -2.47 -26.36 30.17
N ILE A 65 -2.23 -27.40 29.37
CA ILE A 65 -0.94 -28.12 29.41
C ILE A 65 0.20 -27.21 28.91
N GLU A 66 -0.02 -26.48 27.82
CA GLU A 66 0.97 -25.55 27.26
C GLU A 66 1.32 -24.42 28.24
N ARG A 67 0.32 -23.80 28.89
CA ARG A 67 0.56 -22.80 29.95
C ARG A 67 1.38 -23.35 31.10
N ALA A 68 1.00 -24.53 31.60
CA ALA A 68 1.73 -25.18 32.70
C ALA A 68 3.20 -25.46 32.31
N ASN A 69 3.44 -25.90 31.07
CA ASN A 69 4.79 -26.15 30.57
C ASN A 69 5.59 -24.84 30.46
N LEU A 70 5.03 -23.78 29.86
CA LEU A 70 5.68 -22.48 29.75
C LEU A 70 6.01 -21.90 31.13
N LEU A 71 5.11 -22.02 32.10
CA LEU A 71 5.35 -21.56 33.47
C LEU A 71 6.46 -22.35 34.15
N ASN A 72 6.49 -23.67 34.00
CA ASN A 72 7.52 -24.51 34.60
C ASN A 72 8.90 -24.22 34.03
N VAL A 73 9.01 -24.06 32.71
CA VAL A 73 10.28 -23.68 32.08
C VAL A 73 10.71 -22.28 32.52
N SER A 74 9.78 -21.33 32.58
CA SER A 74 10.07 -19.97 33.08
C SER A 74 10.61 -19.99 34.51
N LYS A 75 10.00 -20.79 35.41
CA LYS A 75 10.47 -20.96 36.79
C LYS A 75 11.90 -21.50 36.86
N LEU A 76 12.21 -22.51 36.06
CA LEU A 76 13.54 -23.12 36.02
C LEU A 76 14.59 -22.10 35.55
N LEU A 77 14.32 -21.38 34.46
CA LEU A 77 15.23 -20.39 33.90
C LEU A 77 15.43 -19.19 34.83
N ILE A 78 14.35 -18.63 35.38
CA ILE A 78 14.44 -17.51 36.33
C ILE A 78 15.26 -17.92 37.55
N LYS A 79 15.02 -19.12 38.09
CA LYS A 79 15.79 -19.64 39.23
C LYS A 79 17.27 -19.80 38.87
N GLU A 80 17.60 -20.45 37.75
CA GLU A 80 18.98 -20.65 37.32
C GLU A 80 19.71 -19.31 37.12
N ILE A 81 19.07 -18.34 36.47
CA ILE A 81 19.67 -17.02 36.22
C ILE A 81 19.98 -16.30 37.54
N ILE A 82 19.03 -16.33 38.50
CA ILE A 82 19.22 -15.70 39.82
C ILE A 82 20.32 -16.42 40.59
N ASP A 83 20.27 -17.75 40.69
CA ASP A 83 21.24 -18.56 41.43
C ASP A 83 22.65 -18.37 40.86
N SER A 84 22.80 -18.38 39.53
CA SER A 84 24.07 -18.17 38.85
C SER A 84 24.60 -16.74 39.02
N SER A 85 23.74 -15.73 38.90
CA SER A 85 24.13 -14.33 39.07
C SER A 85 24.60 -14.05 40.51
N LEU A 86 23.87 -14.56 41.50
CA LEU A 86 24.24 -14.42 42.91
C LEU A 86 25.50 -15.20 43.28
N ALA A 87 25.71 -16.39 42.69
CA ALA A 87 26.89 -17.22 42.96
C ALA A 87 28.17 -16.61 42.37
N HIS A 88 28.11 -16.01 41.19
CA HIS A 88 29.29 -15.50 40.49
C HIS A 88 29.52 -14.00 40.68
N GLY A 89 28.50 -13.23 41.09
CA GLY A 89 28.58 -11.77 41.29
C GLY A 89 28.99 -11.00 40.03
N ARG A 90 28.81 -11.60 38.85
CA ARG A 90 29.21 -11.03 37.56
C ARG A 90 28.00 -10.43 36.86
N MET A 91 28.25 -9.35 36.14
CA MET A 91 27.33 -8.78 35.16
C MET A 91 27.03 -9.83 34.10
N LEU A 92 25.75 -10.01 33.78
CA LEU A 92 25.28 -10.90 32.72
C LEU A 92 25.32 -10.16 31.37
N ASP A 93 25.90 -10.81 30.37
CA ASP A 93 26.02 -10.31 29.00
C ASP A 93 25.11 -11.09 28.03
N ASP A 94 25.20 -10.74 26.75
CA ASP A 94 24.43 -11.37 25.67
C ASP A 94 24.84 -12.82 25.39
N ASP A 95 26.00 -13.28 25.87
CA ASP A 95 26.51 -14.65 25.65
C ASP A 95 26.01 -15.66 26.71
N TYR A 96 25.36 -15.18 27.78
CA TYR A 96 24.86 -16.05 28.84
C TYR A 96 23.61 -16.84 28.39
N ILE A 97 23.80 -18.12 28.09
CA ILE A 97 22.80 -19.03 27.51
C ILE A 97 21.46 -19.06 28.29
N PRO A 98 21.43 -19.23 29.62
CA PRO A 98 20.17 -19.21 30.37
C PRO A 98 19.36 -17.92 30.18
N LEU A 99 20.04 -16.78 30.10
CA LEU A 99 19.39 -15.49 29.86
C LEU A 99 18.85 -15.38 28.43
N GLN A 100 19.57 -15.88 27.43
CA GLN A 100 19.04 -15.96 26.05
C GLN A 100 17.77 -16.81 26.01
N GLN A 101 17.80 -17.99 26.63
CA GLN A 101 16.65 -18.90 26.68
C GLN A 101 15.48 -18.31 27.46
N PHE A 102 15.73 -17.54 28.51
CA PHE A 102 14.70 -16.81 29.23
C PHE A 102 13.94 -15.84 28.31
N PHE A 103 14.64 -15.06 27.47
CA PHE A 103 13.96 -14.17 26.53
C PHE A 103 13.14 -14.93 25.48
N VAL A 104 13.59 -16.11 25.04
CA VAL A 104 12.82 -16.99 24.15
C VAL A 104 11.52 -17.45 24.82
N VAL A 105 11.61 -17.93 26.06
CA VAL A 105 10.45 -18.43 26.80
C VAL A 105 9.50 -17.28 27.15
N LEU A 106 10.02 -16.11 27.52
CA LEU A 106 9.20 -14.92 27.79
C LEU A 106 8.48 -14.45 26.52
N GLU A 107 9.11 -14.53 25.34
CA GLU A 107 8.45 -14.28 24.06
C GLU A 107 7.26 -15.25 23.86
N HIS A 108 7.45 -16.55 24.12
CA HIS A 108 6.37 -17.54 24.03
C HIS A 108 5.24 -17.29 25.04
N VAL A 109 5.58 -16.90 26.27
CA VAL A 109 4.61 -16.50 27.31
C VAL A 109 3.73 -15.35 26.82
N VAL A 110 4.33 -14.29 26.27
CA VAL A 110 3.56 -13.14 25.75
C VAL A 110 2.81 -13.51 24.47
N ARG A 111 3.29 -14.43 23.64
CA ARG A 111 2.57 -14.83 22.42
C ARG A 111 1.41 -15.80 22.67
N HIS A 112 1.44 -16.56 23.77
CA HIS A 112 0.49 -17.64 24.01
C HIS A 112 -0.95 -17.12 24.10
N GLY A 113 -1.77 -17.51 23.12
CA GLY A 113 -3.18 -17.14 23.03
C GLY A 113 -3.45 -15.76 22.41
N LEU A 114 -2.47 -15.13 21.75
CA LEU A 114 -2.73 -13.92 20.95
C LEU A 114 -3.75 -14.18 19.85
N LYS A 115 -4.70 -13.26 19.67
CA LYS A 115 -5.74 -13.37 18.64
C LYS A 115 -5.12 -13.34 17.22
N PRO A 116 -5.45 -14.30 16.34
CA PRO A 116 -4.97 -14.28 14.96
C PRO A 116 -5.64 -13.18 14.14
N LYS A 117 -5.03 -12.81 13.00
CA LYS A 117 -5.56 -11.81 12.06
C LYS A 117 -6.96 -12.22 11.57
N LYS A 118 -7.98 -11.40 11.82
CA LYS A 118 -9.33 -11.54 11.23
C LYS A 118 -9.50 -10.54 10.07
N GLY A 119 -9.26 -10.98 8.83
CA GLY A 119 -9.55 -10.22 7.61
C GLY A 119 -8.37 -9.42 7.02
N ILE A 120 -8.47 -9.04 5.73
CA ILE A 120 -7.39 -8.43 4.92
C ILE A 120 -6.98 -7.03 5.45
N LEU A 121 -7.93 -6.28 6.00
CA LEU A 121 -7.75 -4.90 6.51
C LEU A 121 -7.46 -4.83 8.03
N SER A 122 -7.49 -5.97 8.74
CA SER A 122 -7.23 -5.98 10.18
C SER A 122 -5.74 -5.91 10.44
N SER A 123 -5.36 -4.88 11.21
CA SER A 123 -4.01 -4.62 11.62
C SER A 123 -3.55 -5.79 12.52
N LYS A 124 -2.40 -6.41 12.22
CA LYS A 124 -1.97 -7.63 12.92
C LYS A 124 -1.71 -7.32 14.40
N LYS A 125 -2.46 -7.91 15.34
CA LYS A 125 -2.16 -7.84 16.78
C LYS A 125 -0.91 -8.67 17.09
N GLU A 126 0.25 -8.13 16.72
CA GLU A 126 1.56 -8.77 16.88
C GLU A 126 2.12 -8.56 18.28
N PHE A 127 3.01 -9.45 18.70
CA PHE A 127 3.76 -9.44 19.96
C PHE A 127 4.24 -8.03 20.38
N TRP A 128 4.73 -7.24 19.41
CA TRP A 128 5.19 -5.87 19.64
C TRP A 128 4.10 -4.93 20.16
N TRP A 129 2.87 -5.01 19.67
CA TRP A 129 1.81 -4.09 20.08
C TRP A 129 1.39 -4.26 21.53
N VAL A 130 1.49 -5.46 22.07
CA VAL A 130 1.21 -5.69 23.50
C VAL A 130 2.21 -4.89 24.33
N LEU A 131 3.50 -4.94 23.97
CA LEU A 131 4.56 -4.20 24.67
C LEU A 131 4.46 -2.70 24.42
N GLU A 132 4.22 -2.28 23.19
CA GLU A 132 4.06 -0.86 22.83
C GLU A 132 2.91 -0.21 23.61
N CYS A 133 1.80 -0.92 23.83
CA CYS A 133 0.68 -0.35 24.56
C CYS A 133 0.96 -0.19 26.07
N ILE A 134 2.02 -0.79 26.63
CA ILE A 134 2.37 -0.63 28.05
C ILE A 134 2.61 0.84 28.40
N GLU A 135 3.12 1.66 27.48
CA GLU A 135 3.32 3.10 27.69
C GLU A 135 2.02 3.85 28.05
N LYS A 136 0.85 3.30 27.67
CA LYS A 136 -0.47 3.88 28.00
C LYS A 136 -0.86 3.68 29.46
N ILE A 137 -0.29 2.66 30.12
CA ILE A 137 -0.60 2.31 31.50
C ILE A 137 0.57 2.55 32.45
N ALA A 138 1.79 2.67 31.94
CA ALA A 138 3.03 2.98 32.63
C ALA A 138 3.82 4.00 31.78
N PRO A 139 3.65 5.32 32.02
CA PRO A 139 4.30 6.37 31.25
C PRO A 139 5.84 6.25 31.21
N GLU A 140 6.44 5.64 32.22
CA GLU A 140 7.87 5.36 32.32
C GLU A 140 8.34 4.44 31.18
N ALA A 141 7.47 3.58 30.65
CA ALA A 141 7.80 2.72 29.51
C ALA A 141 7.91 3.49 28.17
N ALA A 142 7.50 4.77 28.11
CA ALA A 142 7.56 5.56 26.88
C ALA A 142 9.02 5.81 26.42
N GLU A 143 9.96 5.90 27.37
CA GLU A 143 11.38 6.10 27.08
C GLU A 143 11.95 4.91 26.29
N ILE A 144 11.75 3.69 26.79
CA ILE A 144 12.19 2.47 26.10
C ILE A 144 11.42 2.22 24.81
N THR A 145 10.12 2.54 24.77
CA THR A 145 9.27 2.36 23.59
C THR A 145 9.70 3.28 22.45
N THR A 146 10.02 4.53 22.77
CA THR A 146 10.59 5.49 21.82
C THR A 146 11.98 5.04 21.36
N SER A 147 12.84 4.64 22.31
CA SER A 147 14.20 4.17 22.01
C SER A 147 14.22 3.04 20.99
N VAL A 148 13.40 1.99 21.15
CA VAL A 148 13.36 0.86 20.19
C VAL A 148 12.69 1.21 18.87
N ARG A 149 11.81 2.22 18.84
CA ARG A 149 11.16 2.68 17.59
C ARG A 149 12.15 3.44 16.70
N GLU A 150 13.08 4.17 17.32
CA GLU A 150 14.08 5.00 16.63
C GLU A 150 15.37 4.24 16.30
N MET A 151 15.53 2.99 16.76
CA MET A 151 16.70 2.17 16.45
C MET A 151 16.81 1.87 14.94
N PRO A 152 17.87 2.35 14.24
CA PRO A 152 18.01 2.17 12.79
C PRO A 152 18.34 0.72 12.40
N ASN A 153 18.92 -0.05 13.31
CA ASN A 153 19.41 -1.41 13.03
C ASN A 153 18.32 -2.49 13.19
N ILE A 154 17.15 -2.16 13.75
CA ILE A 154 16.04 -3.10 13.99
C ILE A 154 14.89 -2.81 13.03
N ARG A 155 14.62 -3.74 12.12
CA ARG A 155 13.68 -3.55 11.01
C ARG A 155 12.34 -4.23 11.24
N THR A 156 12.26 -5.24 12.10
CA THR A 156 11.02 -6.01 12.31
C THR A 156 10.33 -5.66 13.63
N PRO A 157 8.98 -5.78 13.71
CA PRO A 157 8.26 -5.68 15.00
C PRO A 157 8.77 -6.69 16.04
N LEU A 158 9.17 -7.88 15.58
CA LEU A 158 9.76 -8.90 16.45
C LEU A 158 11.06 -8.42 17.09
N GLY A 159 11.98 -7.88 16.29
CA GLY A 159 13.23 -7.33 16.79
C GLY A 159 12.99 -6.18 17.77
N ARG A 160 12.00 -5.31 17.51
CA ARG A 160 11.63 -4.21 18.42
C ARG A 160 11.16 -4.72 19.77
N ALA A 161 10.29 -5.73 19.77
CA ALA A 161 9.79 -6.35 20.99
C ALA A 161 10.90 -7.02 21.80
N ARG A 162 11.84 -7.68 21.13
CA ARG A 162 13.01 -8.31 21.77
C ARG A 162 13.99 -7.29 22.35
N ALA A 163 14.22 -6.18 21.66
CA ALA A 163 15.01 -5.07 22.18
C ALA A 163 14.33 -4.42 23.38
N TRP A 164 13.02 -4.25 23.33
CA TRP A 164 12.23 -3.67 24.42
C TRP A 164 12.32 -4.52 25.68
N LEU A 165 12.18 -5.85 25.58
CA LEU A 165 12.32 -6.75 26.73
C LEU A 165 13.73 -6.68 27.34
N ARG A 166 14.77 -6.57 26.51
CA ARG A 166 16.16 -6.43 26.97
C ARG A 166 16.39 -5.11 27.70
N LEU A 167 15.89 -4.00 27.13
CA LEU A 167 15.97 -2.68 27.76
C LEU A 167 15.19 -2.62 29.07
N ALA A 168 13.97 -3.15 29.10
CA ALA A 168 13.17 -3.21 30.32
C ALA A 168 13.84 -4.04 31.43
N LEU A 169 14.54 -5.13 31.07
CA LEU A 169 15.34 -5.90 32.03
C LEU A 169 16.55 -5.11 32.53
N MET A 170 17.31 -4.46 31.63
CA MET A 170 18.47 -3.63 32.00
C MET A 170 18.08 -2.44 32.86
N GLN A 171 16.90 -1.86 32.66
CA GLN A 171 16.32 -0.80 33.49
C GLN A 171 15.73 -1.29 34.82
N LYS A 172 15.69 -2.62 35.05
CA LYS A 172 15.09 -3.26 36.24
C LYS A 172 13.60 -2.96 36.43
N SER A 173 12.90 -2.63 35.33
CA SER A 173 11.48 -2.26 35.31
C SER A 173 10.60 -3.33 34.64
N LEU A 174 11.20 -4.40 34.11
CA LEU A 174 10.46 -5.47 33.42
C LEU A 174 9.35 -6.08 34.30
N ALA A 175 9.66 -6.33 35.58
CA ALA A 175 8.70 -6.88 36.53
C ALA A 175 7.54 -5.92 36.79
N ASP A 176 7.82 -4.62 36.93
CA ASP A 176 6.81 -3.60 37.19
C ASP A 176 5.85 -3.45 36.00
N TYR A 177 6.37 -3.47 34.77
CA TYR A 177 5.54 -3.44 33.57
C TYR A 177 4.63 -4.66 33.45
N PHE A 178 5.15 -5.86 33.72
CA PHE A 178 4.34 -7.09 33.70
C PHE A 178 3.34 -7.15 34.84
N LYS A 179 3.66 -6.61 36.02
CA LYS A 179 2.70 -6.48 37.11
C LYS A 179 1.53 -5.57 36.72
N LEU A 180 1.82 -4.38 36.19
CA LEU A 180 0.80 -3.40 35.79
C LEU A 180 -0.10 -3.90 34.66
N ILE A 181 0.44 -4.62 33.67
CA ILE A 181 -0.36 -5.15 32.56
C ILE A 181 -1.27 -6.30 33.02
N ILE A 182 -0.82 -7.11 34.00
CA ILE A 182 -1.61 -8.20 34.58
C ILE A 182 -2.70 -7.66 35.51
N GLU A 183 -2.43 -6.64 36.31
CA GLU A 183 -3.43 -5.98 37.16
C GLU A 183 -4.57 -5.36 36.33
N LYS A 184 -4.29 -4.93 35.09
CA LYS A 184 -5.28 -4.36 34.16
C LYS A 184 -5.75 -5.35 33.09
N ARG A 185 -5.45 -6.65 33.21
CA ARG A 185 -5.66 -7.64 32.14
C ARG A 185 -7.10 -7.74 31.64
N ASP A 186 -8.09 -7.60 32.53
CA ASP A 186 -9.51 -7.77 32.21
C ASP A 186 -10.04 -6.65 31.30
N ASN A 187 -9.42 -5.47 31.36
CA ASN A 187 -9.81 -4.31 30.55
C ASN A 187 -8.86 -4.08 29.36
N PHE A 188 -7.60 -4.49 29.50
CA PHE A 188 -6.54 -4.11 28.57
C PHE A 188 -6.08 -5.26 27.68
N LEU A 189 -5.90 -6.47 28.26
CA LEU A 189 -5.38 -7.63 27.54
C LEU A 189 -6.47 -8.43 26.84
N VAL A 190 -7.72 -8.35 27.30
CA VAL A 190 -8.86 -9.09 26.72
C VAL A 190 -9.06 -8.79 25.22
N ASP A 191 -8.64 -7.62 24.75
CA ASP A 191 -8.71 -7.25 23.34
C ASP A 191 -7.64 -7.95 22.50
N PHE A 192 -6.49 -8.28 23.07
CA PHE A 192 -5.34 -8.87 22.38
C PHE A 192 -5.33 -10.40 22.44
N TYR A 193 -5.93 -10.99 23.48
CA TYR A 193 -5.81 -12.41 23.79
C TYR A 193 -7.15 -13.16 23.75
N GLU A 194 -7.12 -14.40 23.25
CA GLU A 194 -8.23 -15.35 23.36
C GLU A 194 -8.39 -15.84 24.81
N PRO A 195 -9.60 -16.22 25.24
CA PRO A 195 -9.79 -16.88 26.54
C PRO A 195 -8.88 -18.12 26.70
N GLY A 196 -8.31 -18.30 27.89
CA GLY A 196 -7.31 -19.34 28.16
C GLY A 196 -5.87 -18.96 27.77
N ALA A 197 -5.61 -17.71 27.37
CA ALA A 197 -4.27 -17.19 27.11
C ALA A 197 -3.42 -17.06 28.38
N PHE A 198 -2.09 -17.09 28.24
CA PHE A 198 -1.21 -17.19 29.41
C PHE A 198 -1.35 -15.97 30.34
N LEU A 199 -1.33 -14.77 29.77
CA LEU A 199 -1.41 -13.52 30.54
C LEU A 199 -2.80 -13.24 31.12
N LEU A 200 -3.85 -13.96 30.67
CA LEU A 200 -5.22 -13.80 31.21
C LEU A 200 -5.48 -14.73 32.40
N GLU A 201 -4.74 -15.83 32.51
CA GLU A 201 -4.97 -16.88 33.51
C GLU A 201 -4.07 -16.69 34.76
N GLU A 202 -4.16 -17.62 35.72
CA GLU A 202 -3.39 -17.58 36.97
C GLU A 202 -1.87 -17.62 36.71
N GLU A 203 -1.41 -18.31 35.67
CA GLU A 203 0.01 -18.38 35.33
C GLU A 203 0.60 -16.99 35.01
N GLY A 204 -0.20 -16.06 34.48
CA GLY A 204 0.16 -14.66 34.26
C GLY A 204 0.50 -13.91 35.56
N VAL A 205 -0.22 -14.17 36.64
CA VAL A 205 0.05 -13.57 37.96
C VAL A 205 1.35 -14.14 38.53
N VAL A 206 1.53 -15.45 38.40
CA VAL A 206 2.72 -16.14 38.92
C VAL A 206 3.98 -15.67 38.19
N ILE A 207 3.96 -15.55 36.86
CA ILE A 207 5.14 -15.07 36.11
C ILE A 207 5.49 -13.64 36.49
N ALA A 208 4.51 -12.74 36.66
CA ALA A 208 4.77 -11.36 37.08
C ALA A 208 5.46 -11.29 38.44
N GLY A 209 5.04 -12.14 39.40
CA GLY A 209 5.71 -12.27 40.70
C GLY A 209 7.13 -12.81 40.60
N LEU A 210 7.37 -13.80 39.74
CA LEU A 210 8.71 -14.38 39.54
C LEU A 210 9.69 -13.39 38.90
N LEU A 211 9.20 -12.54 37.98
CA LEU A 211 10.03 -11.52 37.32
C LEU A 211 10.63 -10.52 38.30
N VAL A 212 10.00 -10.27 39.46
CA VAL A 212 10.55 -9.39 40.52
C VAL A 212 11.92 -9.87 40.99
N GLY A 213 12.13 -11.19 41.02
CA GLY A 213 13.42 -11.78 41.38
C GLY A 213 14.56 -11.38 40.44
N LEU A 214 14.25 -10.98 39.20
CA LEU A 214 15.25 -10.55 38.22
C LEU A 214 15.76 -9.13 38.46
N ASN A 215 15.15 -8.34 39.35
CA ASN A 215 15.62 -6.98 39.65
C ASN A 215 17.00 -6.95 40.32
N VAL A 216 17.43 -8.07 40.92
CA VAL A 216 18.76 -8.21 41.51
C VAL A 216 19.87 -8.35 40.47
N LEU A 217 19.51 -8.64 39.22
CA LEU A 217 20.47 -8.84 38.14
C LEU A 217 21.14 -7.54 37.74
N ASP A 218 22.41 -7.66 37.33
CA ASP A 218 23.16 -6.61 36.64
C ASP A 218 23.42 -7.09 35.22
N CYS A 219 22.80 -6.44 34.23
CA CYS A 219 22.79 -6.89 32.84
C CYS A 219 23.34 -5.79 31.94
N ASN A 220 24.25 -6.15 31.03
CA ASN A 220 24.71 -5.28 29.96
C ASN A 220 24.58 -6.00 28.62
N LEU A 221 23.41 -5.86 28.01
CA LEU A 221 23.03 -6.64 26.83
C LEU A 221 23.28 -5.81 25.57
N CYS A 222 24.07 -6.35 24.63
CA CYS A 222 24.28 -5.70 23.35
C CYS A 222 23.01 -5.81 22.50
N ILE A 223 22.52 -4.67 22.00
CA ILE A 223 21.39 -4.62 21.06
C ILE A 223 21.95 -4.56 19.64
N LYS A 224 22.30 -5.74 19.10
CA LYS A 224 22.72 -5.91 17.70
C LYS A 224 21.50 -6.19 16.85
N GLY A 225 21.21 -5.32 15.88
CA GLY A 225 19.94 -5.35 15.16
C GLY A 225 19.70 -6.58 14.27
N GLU A 226 20.76 -7.13 13.67
CA GLU A 226 20.67 -8.27 12.75
C GLU A 226 20.30 -9.60 13.45
N ASP A 227 20.67 -9.76 14.72
CA ASP A 227 20.39 -10.98 15.51
C ASP A 227 18.95 -10.99 16.03
N LEU A 228 18.39 -9.82 16.33
CA LEU A 228 17.05 -9.69 16.93
C LEU A 228 15.92 -9.88 15.91
N ASP A 229 16.17 -9.55 14.64
CA ASP A 229 15.20 -9.68 13.54
C ASP A 229 15.07 -11.12 12.99
N GLN A 230 16.00 -12.02 13.32
CA GLN A 230 15.97 -13.41 12.85
C GLN A 230 15.07 -14.31 13.72
N PRO A 231 14.32 -15.27 13.16
CA PRO A 231 13.64 -16.31 13.94
C PRO A 231 14.66 -17.10 14.78
N MET A 232 14.42 -17.25 16.10
CA MET A 232 15.41 -17.86 17.01
C MET A 232 15.38 -19.40 16.96
N GLY A 233 16.51 -19.99 17.42
CA GLY A 233 16.75 -21.43 17.50
C GLY A 233 16.01 -22.16 18.62
N VAL A 234 16.12 -23.49 18.61
CA VAL A 234 15.41 -24.43 19.50
C VAL A 234 15.94 -24.34 20.94
N ILE A 235 15.04 -24.38 21.94
CA ILE A 235 15.40 -24.45 23.37
C ILE A 235 16.04 -25.82 23.67
N ASP A 236 17.26 -25.82 24.20
CA ASP A 236 17.94 -27.05 24.62
C ASP A 236 17.56 -27.42 26.06
N PHE A 237 16.57 -28.30 26.20
CA PHE A 237 16.11 -28.80 27.50
C PHE A 237 17.09 -29.78 28.17
N SER A 238 18.13 -30.26 27.47
CA SER A 238 19.07 -31.23 28.04
C SER A 238 19.89 -30.65 29.20
N LEU A 239 20.10 -29.33 29.20
CA LEU A 239 20.78 -28.59 30.26
C LEU A 239 20.02 -28.60 31.60
N TYR A 240 18.70 -28.79 31.55
CA TYR A 240 17.79 -28.63 32.71
C TYR A 240 17.28 -29.96 33.30
N MET A 241 17.42 -31.06 32.56
CA MET A 241 16.90 -32.36 32.97
C MET A 241 17.87 -33.17 33.84
N LYS A 242 19.03 -32.61 34.21
CA LYS A 242 20.12 -33.35 34.84
C LYS A 242 20.36 -32.94 36.29
N ASP A 243 19.42 -33.25 37.19
CA ASP A 243 19.71 -33.34 38.62
C ASP A 243 18.79 -34.32 39.34
N GLY A 244 19.22 -35.58 39.37
CA GLY A 244 18.73 -36.63 40.27
C GLY A 244 19.87 -37.09 41.18
N LYS A 245 20.34 -36.25 42.09
CA LYS A 245 21.33 -36.60 43.12
C LYS A 245 20.70 -36.52 44.51
N TYR A 246 19.94 -37.56 44.87
CA TYR A 246 19.51 -37.83 46.24
C TYR A 246 19.43 -39.34 46.46
N SER A 247 20.59 -39.97 46.67
CA SER A 247 20.69 -41.24 47.40
C SER A 247 22.16 -41.53 47.65
N ASP A 248 22.68 -41.01 48.76
CA ASP A 248 23.92 -41.52 49.34
C ASP A 248 23.58 -42.02 50.74
N SER A 249 23.63 -43.33 50.93
CA SER A 249 23.60 -44.01 52.23
C SER A 249 24.31 -45.35 52.02
N PRO A 250 25.43 -45.61 52.72
CA PRO A 250 26.19 -46.84 52.57
C PRO A 250 25.74 -47.87 53.60
N GLU A 251 25.33 -49.07 53.14
CA GLU A 251 25.48 -50.37 53.83
C GLU A 251 24.65 -51.45 53.10
N ASP A 252 25.31 -52.36 52.35
CA ASP A 252 25.28 -53.83 52.52
C ASP A 252 25.82 -54.58 51.28
N ASP A 253 27.00 -55.19 51.44
CA ASP A 253 27.89 -55.74 50.40
C ASP A 253 27.69 -57.25 50.13
N ARG A 254 26.46 -57.80 50.19
CA ARG A 254 26.24 -59.23 49.88
C ARG A 254 24.99 -59.57 49.06
N GLY A 255 24.35 -58.58 48.44
CA GLY A 255 23.28 -58.75 47.44
C GLY A 255 23.55 -58.07 46.10
N GLU A 256 24.72 -57.43 45.95
CA GLU A 256 24.99 -56.51 44.85
C GLU A 256 25.18 -57.16 43.48
N GLY A 257 25.54 -58.44 43.37
CA GLY A 257 25.80 -59.07 42.07
C GLY A 257 24.56 -59.16 41.17
N ASP A 258 23.46 -59.67 41.72
CA ASP A 258 22.19 -59.83 40.98
C ASP A 258 21.44 -58.50 40.84
N SER A 259 21.51 -57.61 41.83
CA SER A 259 20.93 -56.27 41.74
C SER A 259 21.67 -55.38 40.74
N LYS A 260 23.02 -55.46 40.68
CA LYS A 260 23.83 -54.80 39.64
C LYS A 260 23.54 -55.39 38.26
N MET A 261 23.41 -56.71 38.13
CA MET A 261 23.06 -57.36 36.86
C MET A 261 21.67 -56.93 36.36
N ALA A 262 20.66 -56.88 37.24
CA ALA A 262 19.32 -56.37 36.89
C ALA A 262 19.37 -54.89 36.46
N THR A 263 20.13 -54.05 37.18
CA THR A 263 20.32 -52.63 36.84
C THR A 263 21.04 -52.46 35.50
N ILE A 264 22.04 -53.30 35.20
CA ILE A 264 22.76 -53.29 33.92
C ILE A 264 21.84 -53.76 32.77
N LEU A 265 20.95 -54.72 33.01
CA LEU A 265 19.98 -55.17 32.02
C LEU A 265 18.91 -54.10 31.73
N ASP A 266 18.43 -53.39 32.76
CA ASP A 266 17.51 -52.27 32.58
C ASP A 266 18.19 -51.09 31.86
N GLN A 267 19.45 -50.81 32.18
CA GLN A 267 20.25 -49.84 31.44
C GLN A 267 20.45 -50.24 29.97
N LYS A 268 20.72 -51.53 29.72
CA LYS A 268 20.85 -52.06 28.36
C LYS A 268 19.53 -51.91 27.60
N ASN A 269 18.41 -52.26 28.20
CA ASN A 269 17.09 -52.16 27.59
C ASN A 269 16.73 -50.69 27.30
N TYR A 270 17.03 -49.78 28.24
CA TYR A 270 16.88 -48.34 28.03
C TYR A 270 17.73 -47.83 26.86
N LEU A 271 18.99 -48.26 26.76
CA LEU A 271 19.87 -47.89 25.65
C LEU A 271 19.39 -48.47 24.31
N GLU A 272 18.87 -49.71 24.30
CA GLU A 272 18.30 -50.33 23.10
C GLU A 272 17.05 -49.59 22.61
N GLU A 273 16.15 -49.22 23.53
CA GLU A 273 14.94 -48.47 23.19
C GLU A 273 15.28 -47.02 22.77
N LEU A 274 16.27 -46.39 23.42
CA LEU A 274 16.78 -45.09 22.99
C LEU A 274 17.38 -45.16 21.57
N ASN A 275 18.15 -46.20 21.28
CA ASN A 275 18.75 -46.40 19.96
C ASN A 275 17.66 -46.69 18.91
N ARG A 276 16.60 -47.42 19.28
CA ARG A 276 15.43 -47.63 18.42
C ARG A 276 14.68 -46.33 18.13
N HIS A 277 14.45 -45.49 19.14
CA HIS A 277 13.86 -44.17 18.97
C HIS A 277 14.73 -43.26 18.11
N LEU A 278 16.04 -43.25 18.34
CA LEU A 278 16.98 -42.46 17.57
C LEU A 278 16.98 -42.88 16.09
N ASN A 279 17.01 -44.19 15.82
CA ASN A 279 16.92 -44.73 14.46
C ASN A 279 15.58 -44.36 13.79
N ALA A 280 14.46 -44.38 14.53
CA ALA A 280 13.17 -43.93 14.01
C ALA A 280 13.17 -42.43 13.69
N THR A 281 13.80 -41.59 14.53
CA THR A 281 13.96 -40.16 14.28
C THR A 281 14.85 -39.89 13.08
N VAL A 282 15.98 -40.60 12.95
CA VAL A 282 16.88 -40.50 11.79
C VAL A 282 16.14 -40.86 10.50
N ALA A 283 15.38 -41.95 10.50
CA ALA A 283 14.56 -42.35 9.34
C ALA A 283 13.50 -41.30 9.00
N ASN A 284 12.82 -40.72 10.00
CA ASN A 284 11.84 -39.65 9.77
C ASN A 284 12.48 -38.39 9.19
N LEU A 285 13.65 -38.00 9.72
CA LEU A 285 14.41 -36.86 9.23
C LEU A 285 14.93 -37.08 7.82
N GLN A 286 15.39 -38.29 7.49
CA GLN A 286 15.78 -38.66 6.13
C GLN A 286 14.60 -38.56 5.17
N GLN A 287 13.43 -39.08 5.52
CA GLN A 287 12.23 -38.94 4.71
C GLN A 287 11.82 -37.48 4.49
N LYS A 288 11.88 -36.64 5.54
CA LYS A 288 11.62 -35.20 5.41
C LYS A 288 12.66 -34.50 4.55
N LEU A 289 13.93 -34.88 4.65
CA LEU A 289 14.99 -34.34 3.82
C LEU A 289 14.75 -34.66 2.34
N GLU A 290 14.42 -35.91 2.03
CA GLU A 290 14.08 -36.34 0.67
C GLU A 290 12.85 -35.60 0.12
N GLN A 291 11.81 -35.44 0.93
CA GLN A 291 10.62 -34.67 0.54
C GLN A 291 10.97 -33.21 0.22
N VAL A 292 11.72 -32.55 1.11
CA VAL A 292 12.14 -31.16 0.90
C VAL A 292 13.07 -31.04 -0.31
N GLN A 293 13.93 -32.02 -0.58
CA GLN A 293 14.77 -32.05 -1.77
C GLN A 293 13.93 -32.20 -3.05
N ALA A 294 12.91 -33.07 -3.04
CA ALA A 294 11.98 -33.22 -4.16
C ALA A 294 11.20 -31.91 -4.43
N ASP A 295 10.64 -31.31 -3.37
CA ASP A 295 9.92 -30.03 -3.47
C ASP A 295 10.84 -28.92 -3.99
N ASN A 296 12.10 -28.88 -3.55
CA ASN A 296 13.08 -27.90 -4.03
C ASN A 296 13.39 -28.07 -5.53
N CYS A 297 13.40 -29.30 -6.04
CA CYS A 297 13.58 -29.57 -7.47
C CYS A 297 12.40 -29.05 -8.29
N LEU A 298 11.18 -29.37 -7.86
CA LEU A 298 9.95 -28.88 -8.49
C LEU A 298 9.87 -27.35 -8.50
N MET A 299 10.18 -26.71 -7.36
CA MET A 299 10.19 -25.24 -7.28
C MET A 299 11.24 -24.60 -8.20
N LYS A 300 12.39 -25.25 -8.43
CA LYS A 300 13.41 -24.76 -9.38
C LYS A 300 12.92 -24.87 -10.82
N GLU A 301 12.21 -25.95 -11.17
CA GLU A 301 11.60 -26.13 -12.47
C GLU A 301 10.50 -25.09 -12.73
N ASP A 302 9.58 -24.90 -11.77
CA ASP A 302 8.53 -23.87 -11.84
C ASP A 302 9.13 -22.46 -11.99
N LEU A 303 10.20 -22.17 -11.26
CA LEU A 303 10.91 -20.90 -11.37
C LEU A 303 11.54 -20.72 -12.76
N ALA A 304 12.08 -21.77 -13.36
CA ALA A 304 12.62 -21.73 -14.72
C ALA A 304 11.52 -21.49 -15.77
N ILE A 305 10.36 -22.16 -15.62
CA ILE A 305 9.19 -21.96 -16.49
C ILE A 305 8.70 -20.51 -16.38
N ALA A 306 8.51 -20.01 -15.16
CA ALA A 306 8.06 -18.64 -14.92
C ALA A 306 9.03 -17.60 -15.50
N LYS A 307 10.35 -17.82 -15.37
CA LYS A 307 11.37 -16.95 -16.00
C LYS A 307 11.25 -16.93 -17.52
N ASN A 308 11.06 -18.09 -18.15
CA ASN A 308 10.87 -18.17 -19.61
C ASN A 308 9.59 -17.43 -20.05
N THR A 309 8.49 -17.59 -19.32
CA THR A 309 7.25 -16.86 -19.59
C THR A 309 7.44 -15.36 -19.47
N ILE A 310 8.17 -14.87 -18.46
CA ILE A 310 8.49 -13.46 -18.32
C ILE A 310 9.28 -12.94 -19.53
N ILE A 311 10.27 -13.69 -20.01
CA ILE A 311 11.06 -13.31 -21.19
C ILE A 311 10.17 -13.22 -22.44
N THR A 312 9.28 -14.21 -22.66
CA THR A 312 8.34 -14.19 -23.78
C THR A 312 7.40 -12.99 -23.71
N LEU A 313 6.80 -12.71 -22.54
CA LEU A 313 5.92 -11.56 -22.35
C LEU A 313 6.65 -10.22 -22.51
N GLN A 314 7.92 -10.13 -22.11
CA GLN A 314 8.73 -8.94 -22.34
C GLN A 314 8.97 -8.71 -23.84
N ALA A 315 9.29 -9.76 -24.60
CA ALA A 315 9.46 -9.66 -26.05
C ALA A 315 8.15 -9.25 -26.77
N GLU A 316 7.00 -9.81 -26.36
CA GLU A 316 5.69 -9.41 -26.88
C GLU A 316 5.36 -7.95 -26.55
N MET A 317 5.67 -7.50 -25.33
CA MET A 317 5.47 -6.10 -24.93
C MET A 317 6.31 -5.15 -25.78
N GLU A 318 7.58 -5.48 -26.04
CA GLU A 318 8.47 -4.69 -26.91
C GLU A 318 7.96 -4.65 -28.35
N ALA A 319 7.51 -5.79 -28.89
CA ALA A 319 6.93 -5.87 -30.23
C ALA A 319 5.66 -5.01 -30.36
N LEU A 320 4.72 -5.14 -29.43
CA LEU A 320 3.49 -4.33 -29.39
C LEU A 320 3.77 -2.85 -29.23
N LYS A 321 4.80 -2.49 -28.45
CA LYS A 321 5.22 -1.09 -28.30
C LYS A 321 5.76 -0.54 -29.62
N SER A 322 6.59 -1.31 -30.33
CA SER A 322 7.11 -0.91 -31.64
C SER A 322 5.99 -0.77 -32.69
N GLU A 323 5.00 -1.67 -32.68
CA GLU A 323 3.85 -1.61 -33.58
C GLU A 323 2.98 -0.37 -33.28
N LYS A 324 2.74 -0.09 -32.00
CA LYS A 324 2.04 1.13 -31.56
C LYS A 324 2.77 2.39 -32.01
N ASP A 325 4.09 2.45 -31.84
CA ASP A 325 4.89 3.62 -32.21
C ASP A 325 4.90 3.83 -33.74
N SER A 326 4.97 2.75 -34.52
CA SER A 326 4.85 2.80 -35.98
C SER A 326 3.48 3.30 -36.41
N ALA A 327 2.41 2.70 -35.88
CA ALA A 327 1.03 3.10 -36.21
C ALA A 327 0.77 4.56 -35.82
N SER A 328 1.24 5.00 -34.66
CA SER A 328 1.12 6.40 -34.23
C SER A 328 1.85 7.35 -35.17
N THR A 329 3.03 6.96 -35.66
CA THR A 329 3.80 7.77 -36.61
C THR A 329 3.08 7.87 -37.95
N ASP A 330 2.50 6.77 -38.43
CA ASP A 330 1.74 6.75 -39.69
C ASP A 330 0.45 7.57 -39.60
N TYR A 331 -0.27 7.49 -38.48
CA TYR A 331 -1.42 8.37 -38.22
C TYR A 331 -1.02 9.85 -38.17
N GLN A 332 0.10 10.17 -37.53
CA GLN A 332 0.59 11.54 -37.48
C GLN A 332 0.91 12.07 -38.88
N LYS A 333 1.56 11.26 -39.73
CA LYS A 333 1.85 11.61 -41.12
C LYS A 333 0.57 11.80 -41.94
N GLN A 334 -0.44 10.94 -41.77
CA GLN A 334 -1.73 11.10 -42.45
C GLN A 334 -2.43 12.40 -42.05
N ILE A 335 -2.43 12.74 -40.75
CA ILE A 335 -3.01 14.00 -40.26
C ILE A 335 -2.27 15.20 -40.86
N GLU A 336 -0.94 15.14 -40.93
CA GLU A 336 -0.13 16.23 -41.48
C GLU A 336 -0.32 16.39 -42.99
N ALA A 337 -0.38 15.29 -43.75
CA ALA A 337 -0.72 15.31 -45.17
C ALA A 337 -2.12 15.90 -45.41
N ALA A 338 -3.13 15.45 -44.66
CA ALA A 338 -4.49 15.99 -44.78
C ALA A 338 -4.57 17.48 -44.45
N LYS A 339 -3.77 17.97 -43.49
CA LYS A 339 -3.68 19.41 -43.19
C LYS A 339 -3.06 20.19 -44.36
N GLN A 340 -1.97 19.69 -44.93
CA GLN A 340 -1.32 20.32 -46.09
C GLN A 340 -2.26 20.39 -47.30
N ASP A 341 -3.04 19.32 -47.55
CA ASP A 341 -4.04 19.31 -48.61
C ASP A 341 -5.12 20.37 -48.39
N ILE A 342 -5.66 20.47 -47.17
CA ILE A 342 -6.66 21.49 -46.80
C ILE A 342 -6.08 22.90 -46.93
N ASP A 343 -4.84 23.13 -46.49
CA ASP A 343 -4.18 24.44 -46.58
C ASP A 343 -3.97 24.84 -48.05
N THR A 344 -3.57 23.89 -48.90
CA THR A 344 -3.41 24.10 -50.34
C THR A 344 -4.74 24.42 -51.03
N GLU A 345 -5.81 23.69 -50.70
CA GLU A 345 -7.15 23.96 -51.21
C GLU A 345 -7.63 25.36 -50.77
N ARG A 346 -7.39 25.72 -49.51
CA ARG A 346 -7.73 27.03 -48.95
C ARG A 346 -6.96 28.16 -49.64
N GLU A 347 -5.67 28.01 -49.87
CA GLU A 347 -4.85 29.00 -50.58
C GLU A 347 -5.30 29.15 -52.04
N THR A 348 -5.61 28.04 -52.72
CA THR A 348 -6.14 28.04 -54.09
C THR A 348 -7.48 28.75 -54.15
N TYR A 349 -8.38 28.49 -53.19
CA TYR A 349 -9.67 29.18 -53.07
C TYR A 349 -9.50 30.68 -52.82
N MET A 350 -8.62 31.07 -51.89
CA MET A 350 -8.34 32.48 -51.58
C MET A 350 -7.79 33.22 -52.81
N THR A 351 -6.83 32.63 -53.51
CA THR A 351 -6.22 33.22 -54.71
C THR A 351 -7.23 33.36 -55.84
N SER A 352 -8.02 32.31 -56.10
CA SER A 352 -9.07 32.33 -57.13
C SER A 352 -10.13 33.38 -56.82
N ARG A 353 -10.56 33.47 -55.55
CA ARG A 353 -11.51 34.48 -55.10
C ARG A 353 -10.97 35.90 -55.24
N ALA A 354 -9.72 36.14 -54.85
CA ALA A 354 -9.07 37.43 -55.03
C ALA A 354 -8.96 37.83 -56.50
N GLY A 355 -8.65 36.87 -57.39
CA GLY A 355 -8.67 37.08 -58.84
C GLY A 355 -10.06 37.46 -59.35
N LEU A 356 -11.10 36.76 -58.91
CA LEU A 356 -12.49 37.06 -59.28
C LEU A 356 -12.92 38.45 -58.79
N ASP A 357 -12.59 38.80 -57.54
CA ASP A 357 -12.90 40.10 -56.95
C ASP A 357 -12.20 41.23 -57.74
N SER A 358 -10.96 41.03 -58.17
CA SER A 358 -10.23 41.96 -59.03
C SER A 358 -10.91 42.12 -60.40
N MET A 359 -11.28 41.01 -61.05
CA MET A 359 -11.99 41.06 -62.34
C MET A 359 -13.34 41.75 -62.22
N TYR A 360 -14.09 41.49 -61.14
CA TYR A 360 -15.38 42.12 -60.91
C TYR A 360 -15.24 43.62 -60.64
N ALA A 361 -14.22 44.04 -59.88
CA ALA A 361 -13.92 45.44 -59.64
C ALA A 361 -13.53 46.17 -60.95
N GLU A 362 -12.74 45.53 -61.81
CA GLU A 362 -12.34 46.10 -63.10
C GLU A 362 -13.52 46.18 -64.08
N ALA A 363 -14.33 45.11 -64.19
CA ALA A 363 -15.55 45.13 -65.00
C ALA A 363 -16.54 46.21 -64.53
N LYS A 364 -16.69 46.38 -63.22
CA LYS A 364 -17.53 47.44 -62.65
C LYS A 364 -17.00 48.83 -63.00
N LYS A 365 -15.68 49.04 -62.90
CA LYS A 365 -15.04 50.30 -63.29
C LYS A 365 -15.24 50.60 -64.78
N GLN A 366 -15.04 49.62 -65.66
CA GLN A 366 -15.28 49.77 -67.10
C GLN A 366 -16.75 50.12 -67.39
N LEU A 367 -17.70 49.48 -66.69
CA LEU A 367 -19.12 49.80 -66.82
C LEU A 367 -19.44 51.23 -66.39
N ASP A 368 -18.86 51.71 -65.29
CA ASP A 368 -19.05 53.08 -64.81
C ASP A 368 -18.46 54.10 -65.79
N GLU A 369 -17.28 53.82 -66.35
CA GLU A 369 -16.62 54.65 -67.37
C GLU A 369 -17.43 54.70 -68.68
N GLU A 370 -17.89 53.55 -69.19
CA GLU A 370 -18.72 53.49 -70.40
C GLU A 370 -20.07 54.19 -70.19
N THR A 371 -20.68 54.04 -69.02
CA THR A 371 -21.92 54.75 -68.67
C THR A 371 -21.72 56.26 -68.67
N LYS A 372 -20.59 56.73 -68.14
CA LYS A 372 -20.24 58.16 -68.16
C LYS A 372 -20.01 58.65 -69.59
N LEU A 373 -19.25 57.91 -70.40
CA LEU A 373 -19.00 58.25 -71.80
C LEU A 373 -20.30 58.32 -72.59
N ARG A 374 -21.21 57.35 -72.39
CA ARG A 374 -22.54 57.34 -73.02
C ARG A 374 -23.34 58.59 -72.66
N LEU A 375 -23.37 58.98 -71.39
CA LEU A 375 -24.06 60.19 -70.93
C LEU A 375 -23.46 61.47 -71.52
N ASP A 376 -22.14 61.54 -71.66
CA ASP A 376 -21.46 62.70 -72.26
C ASP A 376 -21.75 62.79 -73.77
N VAL A 377 -21.78 61.65 -74.48
CA VAL A 377 -22.19 61.58 -75.89
C VAL A 377 -23.67 61.94 -76.07
N GLU A 378 -24.56 61.48 -75.19
CA GLU A 378 -25.99 61.84 -75.19
C GLU A 378 -26.17 63.37 -75.04
N LYS A 379 -25.41 64.02 -74.14
CA LYS A 379 -25.44 65.48 -73.98
C LYS A 379 -24.92 66.23 -75.20
N GLU A 380 -23.80 65.79 -75.78
CA GLU A 380 -23.27 66.41 -77.00
C GLU A 380 -24.26 66.26 -78.16
N LEU A 381 -24.92 65.10 -78.27
CA LEU A 381 -25.96 64.89 -79.26
C LEU A 381 -27.14 65.85 -79.07
N GLU A 382 -27.62 66.05 -77.84
CA GLU A 382 -28.66 67.04 -77.54
C GLU A 382 -28.23 68.47 -77.93
N LEU A 383 -26.98 68.84 -77.65
CA LEU A 383 -26.43 70.14 -78.05
C LEU A 383 -26.38 70.29 -79.58
N GLN A 384 -25.93 69.26 -80.31
CA GLN A 384 -25.90 69.25 -81.77
C GLN A 384 -27.31 69.35 -82.36
N ILE A 385 -28.30 68.68 -81.77
CA ILE A 385 -29.70 68.83 -82.17
C ILE A 385 -30.16 70.27 -81.97
N SER A 386 -29.89 70.89 -80.82
CA SER A 386 -30.24 72.29 -80.54
C SER A 386 -29.60 73.23 -81.56
N MET A 387 -28.28 73.12 -81.75
CA MET A 387 -27.55 73.94 -82.72
C MET A 387 -28.06 73.76 -84.14
N LYS A 388 -28.39 72.53 -84.54
CA LYS A 388 -28.99 72.25 -85.85
C LYS A 388 -30.34 72.93 -86.00
N THR A 389 -31.21 72.87 -85.00
CA THR A 389 -32.52 73.55 -85.05
C THR A 389 -32.39 75.06 -85.12
N GLU A 390 -31.43 75.66 -84.39
CA GLU A 390 -31.12 77.09 -84.47
C GLU A 390 -30.59 77.49 -85.85
N MET A 391 -29.66 76.69 -86.41
CA MET A 391 -29.13 76.91 -87.75
C MET A 391 -30.22 76.79 -88.82
N GLU A 392 -31.10 75.79 -88.74
CA GLU A 392 -32.25 75.65 -89.65
C GLU A 392 -33.21 76.85 -89.56
N MET A 393 -33.46 77.38 -88.36
CA MET A 393 -34.24 78.61 -88.20
C MET A 393 -33.54 79.83 -88.80
N ALA A 394 -32.24 80.00 -88.56
CA ALA A 394 -31.45 81.09 -89.12
C ALA A 394 -31.41 81.02 -90.66
N LEU A 395 -31.26 79.82 -91.23
CA LEU A 395 -31.31 79.60 -92.67
C LEU A 395 -32.67 80.00 -93.26
N ARG A 396 -33.78 79.57 -92.64
CA ARG A 396 -35.13 79.97 -93.07
C ARG A 396 -35.35 81.49 -92.99
N LEU A 397 -34.84 82.15 -91.96
CA LEU A 397 -34.92 83.61 -91.84
C LEU A 397 -34.12 84.31 -92.95
N LEU A 398 -32.94 83.78 -93.30
CA LEU A 398 -32.10 84.31 -94.36
C LEU A 398 -32.69 84.06 -95.75
N GLU A 399 -33.27 82.88 -96.00
CA GLU A 399 -34.06 82.59 -97.21
C GLU A 399 -35.22 83.58 -97.37
N LYS A 400 -35.94 83.88 -96.27
CA LYS A 400 -36.99 84.90 -96.25
C LYS A 400 -36.45 86.30 -96.60
N ASP A 401 -35.34 86.74 -96.00
CA ASP A 401 -34.72 88.04 -96.30
C ASP A 401 -34.24 88.13 -97.76
N ILE A 402 -33.70 87.03 -98.32
CA ILE A 402 -33.34 86.97 -99.74
C ILE A 402 -34.57 87.14 -100.63
N HIS A 403 -35.68 86.46 -100.33
CA HIS A 403 -36.91 86.61 -101.09
C HIS A 403 -37.46 88.04 -101.02
N GLU A 404 -37.50 88.65 -99.83
CA GLU A 404 -37.90 90.06 -99.65
C GLU A 404 -36.99 91.00 -100.47
N LYS A 405 -35.67 90.80 -100.43
CA LYS A 405 -34.72 91.57 -101.25
C LYS A 405 -34.91 91.33 -102.75
N GLN A 406 -35.14 90.09 -103.19
CA GLN A 406 -35.45 89.78 -104.58
C GLN A 406 -36.71 90.52 -105.05
N ASP A 407 -37.76 90.55 -104.23
CA ASP A 407 -38.99 91.27 -104.51
C ASP A 407 -38.74 92.79 -104.63
N THR A 408 -37.93 93.37 -103.73
CA THR A 408 -37.54 94.79 -103.85
C THR A 408 -36.74 95.07 -105.11
N VAL A 409 -35.81 94.19 -105.51
CA VAL A 409 -35.04 94.32 -106.76
C VAL A 409 -35.95 94.25 -107.98
N ILE A 410 -36.93 93.34 -108.00
CA ILE A 410 -37.93 93.25 -109.08
C ILE A 410 -38.71 94.56 -109.17
N SER A 411 -39.15 95.10 -108.03
CA SER A 411 -39.85 96.39 -107.96
C SER A 411 -38.99 97.55 -108.49
N LEU A 412 -37.72 97.64 -108.08
CA LEU A 412 -36.78 98.65 -108.58
C LEU A 412 -36.49 98.50 -110.08
N ARG A 413 -36.36 97.26 -110.59
CA ARG A 413 -36.20 97.01 -112.03
C ARG A 413 -37.42 97.50 -112.81
N LYS A 414 -38.63 97.22 -112.30
CA LYS A 414 -39.87 97.73 -112.88
C LYS A 414 -39.89 99.26 -112.88
N GLN A 415 -39.54 99.90 -111.77
CA GLN A 415 -39.41 101.37 -111.71
C GLN A 415 -38.36 101.91 -112.71
N LEU A 416 -37.23 101.22 -112.88
CA LEU A 416 -36.20 101.62 -113.84
C LEU A 416 -36.70 101.49 -115.28
N ASP A 417 -37.43 100.42 -115.61
CA ASP A 417 -38.04 100.24 -116.93
C ASP A 417 -39.18 101.25 -117.16
N ASP A 418 -39.97 101.59 -116.14
CA ASP A 418 -40.95 102.68 -116.18
C ASP A 418 -40.24 104.02 -116.46
N ILE A 419 -39.13 104.32 -115.77
CA ILE A 419 -38.31 105.53 -116.01
C ILE A 419 -37.69 105.51 -117.42
N LYS A 420 -37.19 104.38 -117.89
CA LYS A 420 -36.67 104.26 -119.27
C LYS A 420 -37.76 104.53 -120.29
N THR A 421 -38.96 104.00 -120.07
CA THR A 421 -40.12 104.23 -120.93
C THR A 421 -40.49 105.71 -120.93
N ILE A 422 -40.51 106.35 -119.76
CA ILE A 422 -40.71 107.80 -119.61
C ILE A 422 -39.62 108.58 -120.34
N ASN A 423 -38.34 108.21 -120.19
CA ASN A 423 -37.22 108.87 -120.88
C ASN A 423 -37.28 108.69 -122.40
N LEU A 424 -37.67 107.51 -122.89
CA LEU A 424 -37.92 107.23 -124.31
C LEU A 424 -39.08 108.09 -124.84
N ASP A 425 -40.19 108.16 -124.11
CA ASP A 425 -41.32 109.03 -124.44
C ASP A 425 -40.90 110.52 -124.43
N LEU A 426 -40.04 110.93 -123.51
CA LEU A 426 -39.49 112.29 -123.46
C LEU A 426 -38.56 112.57 -124.64
N TYR A 427 -37.69 111.63 -125.00
CA TYR A 427 -36.77 111.75 -126.14
C TYR A 427 -37.55 111.80 -127.46
N ASN A 428 -38.60 111.00 -127.60
CA ASN A 428 -39.52 111.05 -128.74
C ASN A 428 -40.28 112.39 -128.82
N LYS A 429 -40.66 112.96 -127.69
CA LYS A 429 -41.25 114.31 -127.61
C LYS A 429 -40.26 115.43 -127.93
N LEU A 430 -38.97 115.25 -127.61
CA LEU A 430 -37.89 116.20 -127.91
C LEU A 430 -37.35 116.10 -129.35
N GLN A 431 -37.55 114.98 -130.05
CA GLN A 431 -37.26 114.83 -131.49
C GLN A 431 -38.40 115.33 -132.40
N THR A 432 -39.54 115.71 -131.81
CA THR A 432 -40.71 116.24 -132.53
C THR A 432 -40.86 117.77 -132.42
N GLU A 433 -39.81 118.44 -131.94
CA GLU A 433 -39.50 119.87 -132.18
C GLU A 433 -38.23 119.98 -133.02
#